data_AF-A0A6M4IW65-F1
#
_entry.id   AF-A0A6M4IW65-F1
#
_cell.length_a   1.000
_cell.length_b   1.000
_cell.length_c   1.000
_cell.angle_alpha   90.00
_cell.angle_beta   90.00
_cell.angle_gamma   90.00
#
_symmetry.space_group_name_H-M   'P 1'
#
loop_
_entity.id
_entity.type
_entity.pdbx_description
1 polymer ?
#
loop_
_entity_poly.entity_id
_entity_poly.type
_entity_poly.pdbx_seq_one_letter_code
_entity_poly.pdbx_strand_id
1 'polypeptide(L)'
;MSHPRTALAFTLFAAVALGCGDGGATGNDSTQAPAAVRDVPWVDGAYTQPVPSWGSPVRLALPVALADIRFGPGAGLGAFGAHQGGHVEGLNHVWIPTRLGIPVRSWAAGTVSKIEDMGLRGTADGRHEYFITIDYGQGLVGKHLDADLPLVSLGAKVREGDPVGNMSGSAEFMLIDNRRTDGERTGGTTGSPVSPFDYLRDDLKAALVARHVAEVVQPYFRTGAESGNSRPWEPLLTNRMLYHAQHRGTFVGEWILRNRSWSAPDPLYFDVMALFDETNSYGHFQRVELMDHDWAAPGNKQHITGTWTANDGPGKAIFTPERGVPWYALYAVSESGGRATLTMEWRLAGYPASISSNAAVYTERAPIYLRGDAEALGLLR
;
A
#
# COMPACT_ATOMS: atom_id res chain seq x y z
N MET A 1 9.00 -4.58 -68.82
CA MET A 1 7.58 -4.63 -68.43
C MET A 1 7.25 -6.06 -68.04
N SER A 2 6.75 -6.24 -66.82
CA SER A 2 6.08 -7.41 -66.23
C SER A 2 6.69 -8.82 -66.40
N HIS A 3 7.43 -9.23 -65.38
CA HIS A 3 7.42 -10.57 -64.77
C HIS A 3 7.51 -10.35 -63.24
N PRO A 4 6.85 -11.15 -62.37
CA PRO A 4 7.11 -12.58 -62.30
C PRO A 4 5.91 -13.51 -62.04
N ARG A 5 6.22 -14.78 -62.28
CA ARG A 5 5.50 -16.01 -61.91
C ARG A 5 5.83 -16.43 -60.46
N THR A 6 5.02 -17.39 -60.02
CA THR A 6 5.36 -18.53 -59.13
C THR A 6 4.98 -18.37 -57.66
N ALA A 7 3.83 -18.96 -57.33
CA ALA A 7 3.45 -19.36 -55.99
C ALA A 7 4.30 -20.56 -55.56
N LEU A 8 4.86 -20.50 -54.35
CA LEU A 8 5.43 -21.65 -53.67
C LEU A 8 4.60 -21.90 -52.41
N ALA A 9 3.97 -23.08 -52.37
CA ALA A 9 3.37 -23.64 -51.18
C ALA A 9 4.47 -24.09 -50.21
N PHE A 10 4.30 -23.79 -48.92
CA PHE A 10 5.01 -24.49 -47.87
C PHE A 10 4.03 -24.91 -46.77
N THR A 11 3.91 -26.22 -46.68
CA THR A 11 3.25 -27.04 -45.68
C THR A 11 3.86 -26.78 -44.30
N LEU A 12 3.04 -26.55 -43.27
CA LEU A 12 3.50 -26.61 -41.87
C LEU A 12 2.77 -27.75 -41.15
N PHE A 13 3.59 -28.64 -40.59
CA PHE A 13 3.23 -29.87 -39.90
C PHE A 13 2.36 -29.60 -38.66
N ALA A 14 1.25 -30.33 -38.57
CA ALA A 14 0.56 -30.58 -37.32
C ALA A 14 1.31 -31.69 -36.55
N ALA A 15 1.83 -31.37 -35.37
CA ALA A 15 2.29 -32.36 -34.41
C ALA A 15 1.26 -32.45 -33.28
N VAL A 16 0.47 -33.53 -33.33
CA VAL A 16 -0.31 -34.02 -32.20
C VAL A 16 0.65 -34.81 -31.32
N ALA A 17 0.86 -34.36 -30.09
CA ALA A 17 1.47 -35.17 -29.04
C ALA A 17 0.48 -35.31 -27.88
N LEU A 18 -0.19 -36.45 -27.86
CA LEU A 18 -0.84 -36.99 -26.67
C LEU A 18 0.25 -37.53 -25.73
N GLY A 19 0.25 -37.05 -24.50
CA GLY A 19 1.02 -37.63 -23.39
C GLY A 19 0.19 -37.52 -22.11
N CYS A 20 -0.31 -38.65 -21.62
CA CYS A 20 -1.00 -38.81 -20.35
C CYS A 20 -0.01 -39.22 -19.25
N GLY A 21 -0.29 -38.80 -18.00
CA GLY A 21 0.27 -39.32 -16.73
C GLY A 21 1.68 -38.80 -16.39
N ASP A 22 2.06 -38.47 -15.16
CA ASP A 22 1.46 -38.64 -13.83
C ASP A 22 2.14 -37.65 -12.85
N GLY A 23 1.59 -37.57 -11.64
CA GLY A 23 1.88 -36.57 -10.61
C GLY A 23 3.34 -36.41 -10.16
N GLY A 24 3.64 -35.20 -9.71
CA GLY A 24 4.93 -34.83 -9.13
C GLY A 24 4.93 -33.37 -8.71
N ALA A 25 4.29 -33.07 -7.58
CA ALA A 25 4.45 -31.80 -6.89
C ALA A 25 5.88 -31.72 -6.33
N THR A 26 6.76 -30.94 -6.98
CA THR A 26 7.91 -30.25 -6.36
C THR A 26 8.57 -29.39 -7.42
N GLY A 27 8.71 -28.08 -7.19
CA GLY A 27 9.58 -27.22 -8.01
C GLY A 27 8.94 -25.88 -8.29
N ASN A 28 9.01 -24.98 -7.32
CA ASN A 28 8.74 -23.57 -7.51
C ASN A 28 9.92 -22.98 -8.31
N ASP A 29 9.91 -23.18 -9.62
CA ASP A 29 10.95 -22.67 -10.52
C ASP A 29 10.47 -21.33 -11.10
N SER A 30 10.74 -20.25 -10.35
CA SER A 30 10.29 -18.89 -10.64
C SER A 30 11.16 -18.20 -11.69
N THR A 31 11.26 -18.78 -12.89
CA THR A 31 11.91 -18.15 -14.05
C THR A 31 10.93 -17.45 -15.00
N GLN A 32 9.64 -17.41 -14.66
CA GLN A 32 8.66 -16.65 -15.44
C GLN A 32 8.89 -15.16 -15.18
N ALA A 33 9.31 -14.43 -16.23
CA ALA A 33 9.44 -12.98 -16.17
C ALA A 33 8.13 -12.38 -15.63
N PRO A 34 8.19 -11.38 -14.73
CA PRO A 34 6.99 -10.74 -14.20
C PRO A 34 6.09 -10.29 -15.35
N ALA A 35 4.78 -10.53 -15.23
CA ALA A 35 3.82 -10.03 -16.20
C ALA A 35 4.00 -8.51 -16.38
N ALA A 36 3.87 -8.04 -17.62
CA ALA A 36 3.99 -6.63 -17.94
C ALA A 36 2.94 -5.83 -17.14
N VAL A 37 3.38 -4.71 -16.53
CA VAL A 37 2.47 -3.79 -15.85
C VAL A 37 1.45 -3.26 -16.86
N ARG A 38 0.18 -3.27 -16.48
CA ARG A 38 -0.91 -2.73 -17.27
C ARG A 38 -1.44 -1.51 -16.55
N ASP A 39 -1.20 -0.33 -17.09
CA ASP A 39 -1.68 0.89 -16.46
C ASP A 39 -3.21 0.90 -16.38
N VAL A 40 -3.73 1.25 -15.21
CA VAL A 40 -5.15 1.51 -15.01
C VAL A 40 -5.35 3.03 -15.03
N PRO A 41 -6.23 3.56 -15.90
CA PRO A 41 -6.55 4.98 -15.87
C PRO A 41 -7.07 5.35 -14.48
N TRP A 42 -6.34 6.24 -13.81
CA TRP A 42 -6.75 6.76 -12.52
C TRP A 42 -7.76 7.89 -12.71
N VAL A 43 -8.81 7.88 -11.88
CA VAL A 43 -9.83 8.93 -11.86
C VAL A 43 -9.53 9.86 -10.70
N ASP A 44 -8.96 11.02 -11.02
CA ASP A 44 -8.61 12.04 -10.02
C ASP A 44 -9.85 12.50 -9.25
N GLY A 45 -9.72 12.60 -7.92
CA GLY A 45 -10.79 13.00 -7.02
C GLY A 45 -11.88 11.94 -6.76
N ALA A 46 -11.81 10.75 -7.37
CA ALA A 46 -12.74 9.68 -7.08
C ALA A 46 -12.41 9.00 -5.73
N TYR A 47 -13.41 8.89 -4.85
CA TYR A 47 -13.23 8.25 -3.53
C TYR A 47 -12.84 6.77 -3.61
N THR A 48 -13.22 6.10 -4.70
CA THR A 48 -12.84 4.73 -5.05
C THR A 48 -12.55 4.68 -6.55
N GLN A 49 -11.69 3.80 -6.99
CA GLN A 49 -11.34 3.65 -8.40
C GLN A 49 -12.23 2.61 -9.10
N PRO A 50 -12.48 2.76 -10.41
CA PRO A 50 -13.15 1.74 -11.19
C PRO A 50 -12.28 0.47 -11.26
N VAL A 51 -12.90 -0.69 -11.05
CA VAL A 51 -12.22 -1.97 -11.28
C VAL A 51 -12.02 -2.13 -12.79
N PRO A 52 -10.79 -2.33 -13.28
CA PRO A 52 -10.54 -2.51 -14.71
C PRO A 52 -11.28 -3.75 -15.24
N SER A 53 -11.67 -3.73 -16.52
CA SER A 53 -12.44 -4.82 -17.16
C SER A 53 -11.75 -6.18 -17.15
N TRP A 54 -10.43 -6.18 -16.94
CA TRP A 54 -9.59 -7.37 -16.88
C TRP A 54 -9.27 -7.82 -15.44
N GLY A 55 -9.68 -7.05 -14.43
CA GLY A 55 -9.65 -7.46 -13.02
C GLY A 55 -10.73 -8.49 -12.70
N SER A 56 -10.79 -8.91 -11.43
CA SER A 56 -11.82 -9.85 -10.97
C SER A 56 -13.23 -9.22 -11.05
N PRO A 57 -14.22 -9.97 -11.55
CA PRO A 57 -15.61 -9.54 -11.57
C PRO A 57 -16.31 -9.71 -10.21
N VAL A 58 -15.66 -10.35 -9.22
CA VAL A 58 -16.24 -10.55 -7.89
C VAL A 58 -16.50 -9.19 -7.25
N ARG A 59 -17.68 -9.03 -6.63
CA ARG A 59 -18.06 -7.83 -5.88
C ARG A 59 -18.28 -8.17 -4.43
N LEU A 60 -17.79 -7.29 -3.58
CA LEU A 60 -17.68 -7.51 -2.16
C LEU A 60 -18.81 -6.83 -1.40
N ALA A 61 -19.20 -7.42 -0.29
CA ALA A 61 -19.94 -6.78 0.80
C ALA A 61 -19.00 -6.20 1.85
N LEU A 62 -19.56 -5.44 2.79
CA LEU A 62 -18.84 -4.98 3.96
C LEU A 62 -18.66 -6.13 4.97
N PRO A 63 -17.54 -6.16 5.72
CA PRO A 63 -17.26 -7.19 6.72
C PRO A 63 -18.14 -7.10 7.96
N VAL A 64 -18.81 -5.97 8.15
CA VAL A 64 -19.75 -5.67 9.23
C VAL A 64 -20.87 -4.79 8.65
N ALA A 65 -21.99 -4.64 9.38
CA ALA A 65 -23.00 -3.70 8.95
C ALA A 65 -22.43 -2.27 8.93
N LEU A 66 -22.88 -1.44 7.99
CA LEU A 66 -22.39 -0.07 7.87
C LEU A 66 -22.49 0.69 9.19
N ALA A 67 -23.58 0.51 9.96
CA ALA A 67 -23.79 1.15 11.25
C ALA A 67 -22.82 0.70 12.37
N ASP A 68 -22.18 -0.46 12.21
CA ASP A 68 -21.19 -0.98 13.17
C ASP A 68 -19.77 -0.45 12.91
N ILE A 69 -19.55 0.22 11.76
CA ILE A 69 -18.30 0.93 11.47
C ILE A 69 -18.26 2.20 12.31
N ARG A 70 -17.14 2.40 13.01
CA ARG A 70 -16.92 3.55 13.88
C ARG A 70 -16.15 4.65 13.15
N PHE A 71 -16.71 5.85 13.20
CA PHE A 71 -16.04 7.10 12.84
C PHE A 71 -15.98 8.02 14.08
N GLY A 72 -15.05 8.97 14.10
CA GLY A 72 -14.91 9.99 15.14
C GLY A 72 -13.56 9.93 15.88
N PRO A 73 -13.42 10.63 17.03
CA PRO A 73 -12.16 10.67 17.76
C PRO A 73 -11.63 9.26 18.11
N GLY A 74 -10.42 8.95 17.65
CA GLY A 74 -9.80 7.63 17.81
C GLY A 74 -10.37 6.51 16.93
N ALA A 75 -11.23 6.82 15.95
CA ALA A 75 -11.78 5.86 15.00
C ALA A 75 -11.91 6.47 13.59
N GLY A 76 -11.18 5.96 12.62
CA GLY A 76 -11.31 6.33 11.21
C GLY A 76 -10.77 5.22 10.33
N LEU A 77 -11.25 5.16 9.08
CA LEU A 77 -10.80 4.16 8.12
C LEU A 77 -9.32 4.37 7.80
N GLY A 78 -8.56 3.28 7.81
CA GLY A 78 -7.27 3.20 7.16
C GLY A 78 -7.51 2.94 5.70
N ALA A 79 -7.53 4.01 4.91
CA ALA A 79 -7.82 3.95 3.50
C ALA A 79 -6.65 3.31 2.73
N PHE A 80 -6.94 2.58 1.67
CA PHE A 80 -5.88 2.00 0.83
C PHE A 80 -5.02 3.12 0.24
N GLY A 81 -3.71 2.92 0.23
CA GLY A 81 -2.69 3.87 -0.22
C GLY A 81 -2.46 5.06 0.72
N ALA A 82 -3.26 5.22 1.78
CA ALA A 82 -3.07 6.34 2.70
C ALA A 82 -1.86 6.12 3.61
N HIS A 83 -1.16 7.18 3.95
CA HIS A 83 0.01 7.16 4.82
C HIS A 83 -0.42 7.48 6.25
N GLN A 84 -0.81 6.43 6.97
CA GLN A 84 -1.45 6.53 8.28
C GLN A 84 -0.94 5.44 9.21
N GLY A 85 -1.08 5.64 10.52
CA GLY A 85 -0.82 4.59 11.52
C GLY A 85 0.62 4.09 11.57
N GLY A 86 1.60 4.87 11.10
CA GLY A 86 3.00 4.45 11.00
C GLY A 86 3.36 3.75 9.69
N HIS A 87 2.47 3.75 8.70
CA HIS A 87 2.76 3.26 7.35
C HIS A 87 3.23 4.40 6.44
N VAL A 88 4.52 4.74 6.56
CA VAL A 88 5.17 5.76 5.70
C VAL A 88 5.28 5.30 4.25
N GLU A 89 5.11 4.01 3.97
CA GLU A 89 5.05 3.45 2.63
C GLU A 89 3.64 3.41 2.02
N GLY A 90 2.64 3.94 2.74
CA GLY A 90 1.24 3.85 2.37
C GLY A 90 0.63 2.47 2.63
N LEU A 91 -0.67 2.44 2.94
CA LEU A 91 -1.36 1.18 3.23
C LEU A 91 -1.61 0.32 2.00
N ASN A 92 -1.13 -0.92 2.00
CA ASN A 92 -1.49 -1.94 1.02
C ASN A 92 -2.66 -2.84 1.45
N HIS A 93 -3.29 -2.47 2.56
CA HIS A 93 -4.44 -3.10 3.20
C HIS A 93 -5.36 -1.99 3.71
N VAL A 94 -6.44 -2.34 4.40
CA VAL A 94 -7.34 -1.38 5.04
C VAL A 94 -7.60 -1.81 6.48
N TRP A 95 -7.84 -0.86 7.37
CA TRP A 95 -8.45 -1.14 8.67
C TRP A 95 -9.79 -0.41 8.80
N ILE A 96 -10.80 -1.13 9.26
CA ILE A 96 -12.16 -0.62 9.44
C ILE A 96 -12.51 -0.72 10.92
N PRO A 97 -12.44 0.37 11.70
CA PRO A 97 -12.80 0.32 13.11
C PRO A 97 -14.24 -0.16 13.30
N THR A 98 -14.43 -1.16 14.15
CA THR A 98 -15.73 -1.79 14.38
C THR A 98 -16.20 -1.62 15.82
N ARG A 99 -17.51 -1.76 16.03
CA ARG A 99 -18.04 -1.95 17.38
C ARG A 99 -17.47 -3.24 17.99
N LEU A 100 -17.04 -3.16 19.25
CA LEU A 100 -16.51 -4.31 19.98
C LEU A 100 -17.53 -5.45 20.09
N GLY A 101 -17.03 -6.69 20.06
CA GLY A 101 -17.84 -7.90 20.25
C GLY A 101 -18.66 -8.32 19.02
N ILE A 102 -18.43 -7.71 17.86
CA ILE A 102 -19.03 -8.14 16.59
C ILE A 102 -17.98 -8.94 15.80
N PRO A 103 -18.30 -10.16 15.35
CA PRO A 103 -17.41 -10.90 14.48
C PRO A 103 -17.30 -10.22 13.12
N VAL A 104 -16.10 -10.22 12.58
CA VAL A 104 -15.85 -9.86 11.18
C VAL A 104 -16.36 -10.96 10.28
N ARG A 105 -16.97 -10.57 9.17
CA ARG A 105 -17.65 -11.46 8.23
C ARG A 105 -16.93 -11.53 6.90
N SER A 106 -17.13 -12.65 6.20
CA SER A 106 -16.62 -12.82 4.84
C SER A 106 -17.22 -11.78 3.92
N TRP A 107 -16.36 -11.10 3.13
CA TRP A 107 -16.78 -10.05 2.20
C TRP A 107 -17.50 -10.63 0.98
N ALA A 108 -17.23 -11.89 0.62
CA ALA A 108 -17.90 -12.59 -0.47
C ALA A 108 -17.95 -14.09 -0.18
N ALA A 109 -18.63 -14.86 -1.03
CA ALA A 109 -18.56 -16.30 -0.98
C ALA A 109 -17.16 -16.79 -1.42
N GLY A 110 -16.66 -17.84 -0.78
CA GLY A 110 -15.31 -18.34 -1.06
C GLY A 110 -14.96 -19.59 -0.28
N THR A 111 -13.71 -20.00 -0.39
CA THR A 111 -13.14 -21.13 0.36
C THR A 111 -11.96 -20.64 1.20
N VAL A 112 -11.96 -20.96 2.50
CA VAL A 112 -10.85 -20.67 3.39
C VAL A 112 -9.63 -21.47 2.92
N SER A 113 -8.59 -20.77 2.44
CA SER A 113 -7.40 -21.39 1.84
C SER A 113 -6.19 -21.39 2.78
N LYS A 114 -6.19 -20.53 3.81
CA LYS A 114 -5.12 -20.47 4.81
C LYS A 114 -5.64 -19.91 6.14
N ILE A 115 -5.12 -20.44 7.25
CA ILE A 115 -5.21 -19.84 8.58
C ILE A 115 -3.78 -19.85 9.14
N GLU A 116 -3.25 -18.68 9.44
CA GLU A 116 -1.89 -18.49 9.96
C GLU A 116 -1.99 -18.03 11.40
N ASP A 117 -1.29 -18.70 12.31
CA ASP A 117 -1.05 -18.21 13.68
C ASP A 117 0.22 -17.36 13.66
N MET A 118 0.07 -16.06 13.86
CA MET A 118 1.15 -15.07 13.87
C MET A 118 1.84 -14.98 15.23
N GLY A 119 1.42 -15.78 16.20
CA GLY A 119 1.95 -15.82 17.56
C GLY A 119 1.31 -14.78 18.46
N LEU A 120 1.95 -14.55 19.62
CA LEU A 120 1.45 -13.62 20.63
C LEU A 120 1.51 -12.19 20.12
N ARG A 121 0.40 -11.45 20.24
CA ARG A 121 0.24 -10.05 19.80
C ARG A 121 1.06 -9.03 20.61
N GLY A 122 2.00 -9.49 21.44
CA GLY A 122 2.69 -8.65 22.43
C GLY A 122 1.76 -7.99 23.46
N THR A 123 0.47 -8.36 23.49
CA THR A 123 -0.51 -7.83 24.44
C THR A 123 -0.41 -8.58 25.77
N ALA A 124 -0.58 -7.86 26.87
CA ALA A 124 -0.46 -8.42 28.23
C ALA A 124 -1.46 -9.55 28.54
N ASP A 125 -2.51 -9.68 27.74
CA ASP A 125 -3.54 -10.72 27.87
C ASP A 125 -3.20 -12.04 27.15
N GLY A 126 -2.02 -12.13 26.52
CA GLY A 126 -1.51 -13.37 25.92
C GLY A 126 -2.31 -13.85 24.71
N ARG A 127 -3.06 -12.95 24.05
CA ARG A 127 -3.80 -13.32 22.84
C ARG A 127 -2.86 -13.57 21.67
N HIS A 128 -3.21 -14.60 20.91
CA HIS A 128 -2.62 -14.85 19.61
C HIS A 128 -3.28 -13.97 18.55
N GLU A 129 -2.52 -13.65 17.52
CA GLU A 129 -2.99 -12.99 16.32
C GLU A 129 -3.05 -13.99 15.17
N TYR A 130 -4.12 -13.95 14.39
CA TYR A 130 -4.34 -14.87 13.27
C TYR A 130 -4.63 -14.13 11.99
N PHE A 131 -4.10 -14.67 10.88
CA PHE A 131 -4.50 -14.27 9.54
C PHE A 131 -5.35 -15.34 8.87
N ILE A 132 -6.47 -14.94 8.27
CA ILE A 132 -7.42 -15.85 7.62
C ILE A 132 -7.53 -15.48 6.14
N THR A 133 -7.08 -16.37 5.26
CA THR A 133 -7.13 -16.17 3.80
C THR A 133 -8.30 -16.93 3.19
N ILE A 134 -9.07 -16.24 2.37
CA ILE A 134 -10.23 -16.77 1.66
C ILE A 134 -10.03 -16.53 0.17
N ASP A 135 -10.08 -17.60 -0.62
CA ASP A 135 -10.19 -17.51 -2.07
C ASP A 135 -11.66 -17.26 -2.44
N TYR A 136 -11.96 -16.05 -2.90
CA TYR A 136 -13.28 -15.66 -3.37
C TYR A 136 -13.55 -16.07 -4.83
N GLY A 137 -12.59 -16.74 -5.46
CA GLY A 137 -12.64 -17.20 -6.84
C GLY A 137 -12.30 -16.11 -7.84
N GLN A 138 -12.19 -16.52 -9.12
CA GLN A 138 -11.87 -15.62 -10.24
C GLN A 138 -10.60 -14.79 -10.04
N GLY A 139 -9.63 -15.32 -9.28
CA GLY A 139 -8.37 -14.67 -8.99
C GLY A 139 -8.42 -13.63 -7.86
N LEU A 140 -9.55 -13.48 -7.15
CA LEU A 140 -9.66 -12.56 -6.03
C LEU A 140 -9.47 -13.29 -4.70
N VAL A 141 -8.50 -12.85 -3.91
CA VAL A 141 -8.15 -13.46 -2.63
C VAL A 141 -8.21 -12.39 -1.53
N GLY A 142 -8.98 -12.64 -0.49
CA GLY A 142 -9.07 -11.79 0.69
C GLY A 142 -8.28 -12.36 1.85
N LYS A 143 -7.49 -11.53 2.53
CA LYS A 143 -6.78 -11.88 3.75
C LYS A 143 -7.28 -10.99 4.89
N HIS A 144 -8.00 -11.59 5.82
CA HIS A 144 -8.41 -10.96 7.08
C HIS A 144 -7.21 -10.98 8.03
N LEU A 145 -6.78 -9.81 8.45
CA LEU A 145 -5.63 -9.59 9.32
C LEU A 145 -6.10 -9.36 10.76
N ASP A 146 -5.19 -9.44 11.72
CA ASP A 146 -5.45 -9.06 13.12
C ASP A 146 -6.64 -9.77 13.81
N ALA A 147 -6.95 -11.01 13.41
CA ALA A 147 -8.00 -11.78 14.08
C ALA A 147 -7.49 -12.35 15.41
N ASP A 148 -8.24 -12.14 16.50
CA ASP A 148 -7.92 -12.75 17.80
C ASP A 148 -8.31 -14.24 17.84
N LEU A 149 -9.35 -14.61 17.08
CA LEU A 149 -9.88 -15.97 17.04
C LEU A 149 -10.50 -16.27 15.67
N PRO A 150 -10.00 -17.27 14.93
CA PRO A 150 -10.67 -17.78 13.75
C PRO A 150 -12.01 -18.46 14.12
N LEU A 151 -13.07 -18.12 13.38
CA LEU A 151 -14.40 -18.73 13.53
C LEU A 151 -14.72 -19.73 12.41
N VAL A 152 -13.74 -19.99 11.55
CA VAL A 152 -13.81 -20.91 10.42
C VAL A 152 -12.63 -21.86 10.44
N SER A 153 -12.70 -22.93 9.65
CA SER A 153 -11.62 -23.91 9.49
C SER A 153 -11.07 -23.89 8.07
N LEU A 154 -9.84 -24.35 7.90
CA LEU A 154 -9.22 -24.54 6.59
C LEU A 154 -10.12 -25.42 5.69
N GLY A 155 -10.33 -25.00 4.45
CA GLY A 155 -11.19 -25.67 3.47
C GLY A 155 -12.68 -25.40 3.62
N ALA A 156 -13.10 -24.65 4.65
CA ALA A 156 -14.51 -24.28 4.82
C ALA A 156 -14.99 -23.42 3.66
N LYS A 157 -16.19 -23.73 3.14
CA LYS A 157 -16.91 -22.86 2.21
C LYS A 157 -17.71 -21.86 3.01
N VAL A 158 -17.49 -20.58 2.76
CA VAL A 158 -18.21 -19.47 3.38
C VAL A 158 -19.07 -18.77 2.35
N ARG A 159 -20.17 -18.20 2.80
CA ARG A 159 -20.99 -17.26 2.05
C ARG A 159 -20.62 -15.84 2.47
N GLU A 160 -21.01 -14.90 1.64
CA GLU A 160 -21.01 -13.49 2.02
C GLU A 160 -21.76 -13.31 3.36
N GLY A 161 -21.15 -12.56 4.28
CA GLY A 161 -21.74 -12.28 5.58
C GLY A 161 -21.57 -13.39 6.62
N ASP A 162 -21.03 -14.56 6.29
CA ASP A 162 -20.70 -15.57 7.30
C ASP A 162 -19.57 -15.05 8.22
N PRO A 163 -19.65 -15.24 9.54
CA PRO A 163 -18.59 -14.83 10.46
C PRO A 163 -17.31 -15.64 10.21
N VAL A 164 -16.18 -14.95 10.12
CA VAL A 164 -14.87 -15.55 9.82
C VAL A 164 -13.87 -15.42 10.95
N GLY A 165 -13.96 -14.35 11.75
CA GLY A 165 -13.05 -14.14 12.87
C GLY A 165 -13.62 -13.14 13.88
N ASN A 166 -13.17 -13.25 15.12
CA ASN A 166 -13.32 -12.18 16.11
C ASN A 166 -12.11 -11.26 16.03
N MET A 167 -12.35 -9.95 16.08
CA MET A 167 -11.30 -8.94 16.06
C MET A 167 -11.51 -7.92 17.19
N SER A 168 -10.41 -7.43 17.76
CA SER A 168 -10.42 -6.46 18.87
C SER A 168 -10.66 -5.02 18.38
N GLY A 169 -11.83 -4.80 17.75
CA GLY A 169 -12.33 -3.46 17.44
C GLY A 169 -11.90 -2.86 16.10
N SER A 170 -11.28 -3.64 15.22
CA SER A 170 -10.99 -3.25 13.84
C SER A 170 -11.11 -4.47 12.93
N ALA A 171 -11.69 -4.29 11.74
CA ALA A 171 -11.64 -5.25 10.65
C ALA A 171 -10.50 -4.88 9.71
N GLU A 172 -9.34 -5.52 9.89
CA GLU A 172 -8.18 -5.31 9.03
C GLU A 172 -8.16 -6.32 7.88
N PHE A 173 -7.91 -5.83 6.66
CA PHE A 173 -8.15 -6.60 5.47
C PHE A 173 -7.25 -6.20 4.30
N MET A 174 -6.59 -7.19 3.71
CA MET A 174 -5.84 -7.07 2.47
C MET A 174 -6.57 -7.81 1.36
N LEU A 175 -6.73 -7.18 0.19
CA LEU A 175 -7.33 -7.80 -0.99
C LEU A 175 -6.28 -7.92 -2.09
N ILE A 176 -6.15 -9.10 -2.67
CA ILE A 176 -5.24 -9.37 -3.79
C ILE A 176 -6.09 -9.77 -5.00
N ASP A 177 -5.86 -9.10 -6.12
CA ASP A 177 -6.38 -9.54 -7.41
C ASP A 177 -5.24 -10.12 -8.25
N ASN A 178 -5.23 -11.44 -8.41
CA ASN A 178 -4.22 -12.19 -9.15
C ASN A 178 -4.21 -11.88 -10.65
N ARG A 179 -5.21 -11.16 -11.16
CA ARG A 179 -5.22 -10.67 -12.54
C ARG A 179 -4.51 -9.33 -12.67
N ARG A 180 -4.36 -8.59 -11.56
CA ARG A 180 -3.77 -7.26 -11.45
C ARG A 180 -2.27 -7.29 -11.26
N THR A 181 -1.65 -6.28 -11.89
CA THR A 181 -0.20 -6.12 -12.02
C THR A 181 0.18 -4.64 -11.96
N ASP A 182 -0.78 -3.79 -11.57
CA ASP A 182 -0.74 -2.33 -11.58
C ASP A 182 -0.60 -1.74 -10.17
N GLY A 183 -0.66 -2.58 -9.14
CA GLY A 183 -0.40 -2.19 -7.75
C GLY A 183 0.99 -2.65 -7.29
N GLU A 184 1.21 -2.55 -5.98
CA GLU A 184 2.35 -3.16 -5.31
C GLU A 184 2.43 -4.66 -5.65
N ARG A 185 3.64 -5.23 -5.68
CA ARG A 185 3.88 -6.65 -5.88
C ARG A 185 4.36 -7.24 -4.57
N THR A 186 3.58 -8.14 -3.99
CA THR A 186 4.10 -8.99 -2.91
C THR A 186 4.95 -10.07 -3.55
N GLY A 187 6.01 -10.56 -2.91
CA GLY A 187 7.04 -11.44 -3.53
C GLY A 187 6.57 -12.77 -4.15
N GLY A 188 5.27 -13.02 -4.26
CA GLY A 188 4.68 -14.05 -5.11
C GLY A 188 4.55 -13.59 -6.57
N THR A 189 4.67 -14.51 -7.51
CA THR A 189 4.69 -14.22 -8.95
C THR A 189 3.32 -13.84 -9.55
N THR A 190 2.26 -13.72 -8.76
CA THR A 190 0.90 -13.45 -9.27
C THR A 190 0.13 -12.44 -8.42
N GLY A 191 -0.36 -11.37 -9.06
CA GLY A 191 -1.30 -10.42 -8.46
C GLY A 191 -0.69 -9.15 -7.86
N SER A 192 -1.58 -8.24 -7.51
CA SER A 192 -1.27 -7.02 -6.75
C SER A 192 -2.28 -6.85 -5.61
N PRO A 193 -1.86 -6.33 -4.43
CA PRO A 193 -2.79 -5.75 -3.48
C PRO A 193 -3.57 -4.62 -4.14
N VAL A 194 -4.86 -4.59 -3.85
CA VAL A 194 -5.82 -3.63 -4.42
C VAL A 194 -6.75 -3.15 -3.33
N SER A 195 -7.32 -1.96 -3.50
CA SER A 195 -8.28 -1.44 -2.55
C SER A 195 -9.54 -2.31 -2.53
N PRO A 196 -9.95 -2.85 -1.38
CA PRO A 196 -11.21 -3.57 -1.27
C PRO A 196 -12.43 -2.67 -1.49
N PHE A 197 -12.29 -1.36 -1.29
CA PHE A 197 -13.36 -0.40 -1.53
C PHE A 197 -13.72 -0.27 -3.02
N ASP A 198 -12.76 -0.49 -3.93
CA ASP A 198 -13.01 -0.48 -5.37
C ASP A 198 -13.92 -1.64 -5.80
N TYR A 199 -13.81 -2.78 -5.10
CA TYR A 199 -14.54 -4.02 -5.40
C TYR A 199 -15.87 -4.15 -4.66
N LEU A 200 -16.22 -3.20 -3.77
CA LEU A 200 -17.54 -3.18 -3.14
C LEU A 200 -18.65 -3.13 -4.19
N ARG A 201 -19.79 -3.76 -3.89
CA ARG A 201 -21.03 -3.51 -4.63
C ARG A 201 -21.34 -2.02 -4.65
N ASP A 202 -21.91 -1.54 -5.75
CA ASP A 202 -22.09 -0.11 -5.99
C ASP A 202 -22.98 0.57 -4.94
N ASP A 203 -24.00 -0.12 -4.43
CA ASP A 203 -24.88 0.37 -3.36
C ASP A 203 -24.13 0.56 -2.04
N LEU A 204 -23.30 -0.41 -1.66
CA LEU A 204 -22.49 -0.36 -0.44
C LEU A 204 -21.36 0.66 -0.55
N LYS A 205 -20.72 0.73 -1.72
CA LYS A 205 -19.70 1.72 -2.05
C LYS A 205 -20.26 3.13 -1.90
N ALA A 206 -21.40 3.42 -2.52
CA ALA A 206 -22.05 4.72 -2.42
C ALA A 206 -22.44 5.06 -0.98
N ALA A 207 -23.00 4.11 -0.23
CA ALA A 207 -23.39 4.32 1.17
C ALA A 207 -22.18 4.57 2.08
N LEU A 208 -21.09 3.81 1.92
CA LEU A 208 -19.85 3.99 2.69
C LEU A 208 -19.22 5.35 2.37
N VAL A 209 -19.10 5.72 1.10
CA VAL A 209 -18.56 7.01 0.67
C VAL A 209 -19.39 8.15 1.25
N ALA A 210 -20.72 8.10 1.13
CA ALA A 210 -21.59 9.14 1.67
C ALA A 210 -21.40 9.31 3.18
N ARG A 211 -21.29 8.20 3.93
CA ARG A 211 -21.06 8.24 5.37
C ARG A 211 -19.67 8.76 5.74
N HIS A 212 -18.61 8.27 5.07
CA HIS A 212 -17.23 8.74 5.25
C HIS A 212 -17.12 10.24 4.99
N VAL A 213 -17.69 10.73 3.89
CA VAL A 213 -17.70 12.17 3.59
C VAL A 213 -18.39 12.96 4.71
N ALA A 214 -19.56 12.50 5.17
CA ALA A 214 -20.34 13.23 6.16
C ALA A 214 -19.74 13.24 7.56
N GLU A 215 -19.14 12.12 8.01
CA GLU A 215 -18.67 11.93 9.38
C GLU A 215 -17.16 12.13 9.56
N VAL A 216 -16.39 12.13 8.46
CA VAL A 216 -14.93 12.22 8.50
C VAL A 216 -14.41 13.44 7.76
N VAL A 217 -14.71 13.53 6.46
CA VAL A 217 -14.10 14.54 5.59
C VAL A 217 -14.69 15.92 5.86
N GLN A 218 -16.03 16.05 5.86
CA GLN A 218 -16.71 17.32 6.06
C GLN A 218 -16.43 17.97 7.43
N PRO A 219 -16.41 17.22 8.54
CA PRO A 219 -16.04 17.79 9.84
C PRO A 219 -14.65 18.45 9.83
N TYR A 220 -13.64 17.80 9.24
CA TYR A 220 -12.30 18.38 9.13
C TYR A 220 -12.33 19.77 8.49
N PHE A 221 -12.99 19.92 7.35
CA PHE A 221 -13.01 21.21 6.64
C PHE A 221 -13.92 22.25 7.28
N ARG A 222 -14.87 21.87 8.13
CA ARG A 222 -15.73 22.82 8.85
C ARG A 222 -15.08 23.35 10.12
N THR A 223 -14.36 22.52 10.85
CA THR A 223 -13.87 22.86 12.21
C THR A 223 -12.35 22.79 12.35
N GLY A 224 -11.64 22.38 11.30
CA GLY A 224 -10.19 22.12 11.34
C GLY A 224 -9.80 20.91 12.18
N ALA A 225 -10.77 20.12 12.67
CA ALA A 225 -10.52 18.99 13.55
C ALA A 225 -10.49 17.67 12.76
N GLU A 226 -9.40 16.93 12.89
CA GLU A 226 -9.30 15.57 12.37
C GLU A 226 -10.33 14.65 13.03
N SER A 227 -11.00 13.83 12.22
CA SER A 227 -11.92 12.79 12.69
C SER A 227 -11.22 11.44 12.53
N GLY A 228 -10.80 10.86 13.66
CA GLY A 228 -10.09 9.59 13.68
C GLY A 228 -8.70 9.68 13.06
N ASN A 229 -8.36 8.70 12.22
CA ASN A 229 -7.05 8.60 11.57
C ASN A 229 -6.99 9.30 10.21
N SER A 230 -8.09 9.86 9.73
CA SER A 230 -8.18 10.40 8.38
C SER A 230 -7.45 11.72 8.23
N ARG A 231 -6.79 11.89 7.09
CA ARG A 231 -5.99 13.06 6.75
C ARG A 231 -6.62 13.82 5.58
N PRO A 232 -6.58 15.16 5.59
CA PRO A 232 -7.19 15.98 4.53
C PRO A 232 -6.47 15.92 3.18
N TRP A 233 -5.18 15.56 3.18
CA TRP A 233 -4.39 15.39 1.96
C TRP A 233 -4.67 14.05 1.27
N GLU A 234 -5.15 13.05 2.00
CA GLU A 234 -5.57 11.73 1.51
C GLU A 234 -7.03 11.41 1.92
N PRO A 235 -8.01 12.17 1.42
CA PRO A 235 -9.39 12.06 1.87
C PRO A 235 -10.13 10.84 1.27
N LEU A 236 -9.54 10.20 0.26
CA LEU A 236 -10.17 9.15 -0.54
C LEU A 236 -10.10 7.80 0.20
N LEU A 237 -11.02 6.89 -0.13
CA LEU A 237 -10.95 5.50 0.38
C LEU A 237 -9.89 4.69 -0.38
N THR A 238 -9.61 5.07 -1.62
CA THR A 238 -8.54 4.53 -2.46
C THR A 238 -7.62 5.66 -2.93
N ASN A 239 -6.40 5.71 -2.40
CA ASN A 239 -5.37 6.69 -2.75
C ASN A 239 -4.30 6.02 -3.64
N ARG A 240 -3.59 6.82 -4.45
CA ARG A 240 -2.44 6.31 -5.19
C ARG A 240 -1.30 6.06 -4.21
N MET A 241 -0.54 4.99 -4.43
CA MET A 241 0.78 4.84 -3.81
C MET A 241 1.70 5.96 -4.31
N LEU A 242 2.55 6.51 -3.45
CA LEU A 242 3.32 7.72 -3.72
C LEU A 242 4.67 7.38 -4.40
N TYR A 243 4.60 6.84 -5.62
CA TYR A 243 5.80 6.52 -6.40
C TYR A 243 6.35 7.75 -7.13
N HIS A 244 7.65 8.03 -6.93
CA HIS A 244 8.33 9.17 -7.56
C HIS A 244 8.25 9.17 -9.10
N ALA A 245 8.14 8.01 -9.75
CA ALA A 245 7.92 7.90 -11.20
C ALA A 245 6.71 8.72 -11.72
N GLN A 246 5.72 9.02 -10.87
CA GLN A 246 4.58 9.89 -11.22
C GLN A 246 4.87 11.39 -11.02
N HIS A 247 6.00 11.74 -10.41
CA HIS A 247 6.42 13.10 -10.03
C HIS A 247 7.82 13.44 -10.54
N ARG A 248 8.18 12.92 -11.74
CA ARG A 248 9.48 13.17 -12.38
C ARG A 248 9.82 14.66 -12.44
N GLY A 249 11.09 14.99 -12.26
CA GLY A 249 11.61 16.36 -12.20
C GLY A 249 11.43 17.04 -10.84
N THR A 250 10.89 16.35 -9.84
CA THR A 250 10.74 16.84 -8.45
C THR A 250 11.46 15.90 -7.47
N PHE A 251 11.34 16.14 -6.16
CA PHE A 251 11.80 15.22 -5.11
C PHE A 251 10.63 14.55 -4.36
N VAL A 252 9.40 14.73 -4.85
CA VAL A 252 8.16 14.13 -4.34
C VAL A 252 8.18 12.63 -4.63
N GLY A 253 7.74 11.83 -3.66
CA GLY A 253 7.76 10.37 -3.74
C GLY A 253 8.12 9.70 -2.41
N GLU A 254 8.08 8.37 -2.43
CA GLU A 254 8.60 7.49 -1.39
C GLU A 254 10.06 7.10 -1.65
N TRP A 255 10.87 7.19 -0.61
CA TRP A 255 12.32 7.11 -0.66
C TRP A 255 12.87 6.20 0.45
N ILE A 256 13.83 5.35 0.10
CA ILE A 256 14.49 4.37 0.98
C ILE A 256 15.97 4.75 1.12
N LEU A 257 16.44 4.94 2.34
CA LEU A 257 17.84 5.27 2.64
C LEU A 257 18.75 4.12 2.24
N ARG A 258 19.68 4.34 1.30
CA ARG A 258 20.49 3.27 0.69
C ARG A 258 21.95 3.24 1.11
N ASN A 259 22.51 4.35 1.59
CA ASN A 259 23.94 4.44 1.91
C ASN A 259 24.26 4.24 3.40
N ARG A 260 23.30 3.72 4.18
CA ARG A 260 23.43 3.42 5.61
C ARG A 260 22.69 2.14 5.96
N SER A 261 23.10 1.49 7.05
CA SER A 261 22.44 0.27 7.54
C SER A 261 21.16 0.62 8.29
N TRP A 262 20.09 -0.16 8.10
CA TRP A 262 18.85 -0.05 8.87
C TRP A 262 18.90 -0.80 10.20
N SER A 263 19.92 -1.65 10.38
CA SER A 263 20.12 -2.40 11.63
C SER A 263 20.57 -1.53 12.80
N ALA A 264 20.93 -0.27 12.55
CA ALA A 264 21.38 0.68 13.56
C ALA A 264 20.82 2.07 13.21
N PRO A 265 19.95 2.65 14.05
CA PRO A 265 19.35 3.96 13.76
C PRO A 265 20.43 5.03 13.52
N ASP A 266 20.33 5.74 12.40
CA ASP A 266 21.18 6.89 12.14
C ASP A 266 20.69 8.08 12.98
N PRO A 267 21.55 8.83 13.68
CA PRO A 267 21.11 9.92 14.56
C PRO A 267 20.49 11.11 13.83
N LEU A 268 20.72 11.24 12.52
CA LEU A 268 20.31 12.40 11.72
C LEU A 268 19.33 12.04 10.60
N TYR A 269 19.34 10.80 10.11
CA TYR A 269 18.60 10.41 8.91
C TYR A 269 17.64 9.25 9.13
N PHE A 270 16.56 9.21 8.35
CA PHE A 270 15.49 8.23 8.47
C PHE A 270 15.63 7.15 7.41
N ASP A 271 15.21 5.93 7.74
CA ASP A 271 15.26 4.80 6.82
C ASP A 271 14.30 5.00 5.64
N VAL A 272 13.11 5.53 5.92
CA VAL A 272 12.03 5.74 4.96
C VAL A 272 11.53 7.17 5.02
N MET A 273 11.26 7.75 3.85
CA MET A 273 10.71 9.09 3.70
C MET A 273 9.64 9.11 2.63
N ALA A 274 8.46 9.66 2.95
CA ALA A 274 7.40 9.98 2.01
C ALA A 274 7.23 11.48 1.92
N LEU A 275 7.28 12.00 0.68
CA LEU A 275 7.20 13.42 0.38
C LEU A 275 6.04 13.68 -0.56
N PHE A 276 5.05 14.41 -0.08
CA PHE A 276 3.77 14.65 -0.75
C PHE A 276 3.73 16.04 -1.35
N ASP A 277 3.14 16.14 -2.54
CA ASP A 277 2.77 17.41 -3.17
C ASP A 277 1.38 17.25 -3.80
N GLU A 278 0.36 17.22 -2.95
CA GLU A 278 -0.97 16.76 -3.33
C GLU A 278 -1.95 17.91 -3.47
N THR A 279 -2.67 17.94 -4.58
CA THR A 279 -3.77 18.88 -4.81
C THR A 279 -5.06 18.10 -4.94
N ASN A 280 -6.04 18.41 -4.10
CA ASN A 280 -7.36 17.82 -4.14
C ASN A 280 -8.45 18.90 -4.04
N SER A 281 -9.72 18.48 -4.03
CA SER A 281 -10.87 19.39 -3.97
C SER A 281 -10.91 20.30 -2.74
N TYR A 282 -10.05 20.08 -1.77
CA TYR A 282 -10.01 20.80 -0.51
C TYR A 282 -8.76 21.66 -0.30
N GLY A 283 -7.78 21.58 -1.19
CA GLY A 283 -6.59 22.41 -1.12
C GLY A 283 -5.36 21.77 -1.72
N HIS A 284 -4.23 22.40 -1.43
CA HIS A 284 -2.90 21.99 -1.84
C HIS A 284 -2.07 21.71 -0.58
N PHE A 285 -1.43 20.55 -0.54
CA PHE A 285 -0.79 20.00 0.66
C PHE A 285 0.62 19.53 0.35
N GLN A 286 1.60 20.16 0.99
CA GLN A 286 3.00 19.74 0.98
C GLN A 286 3.32 19.09 2.33
N ARG A 287 3.45 17.76 2.34
CA ARG A 287 3.60 16.96 3.56
C ARG A 287 4.84 16.10 3.51
N VAL A 288 5.36 15.77 4.68
CA VAL A 288 6.47 14.85 4.85
C VAL A 288 6.15 13.87 5.97
N GLU A 289 6.47 12.60 5.71
CA GLU A 289 6.50 11.55 6.72
C GLU A 289 7.86 10.87 6.71
N LEU A 290 8.46 10.71 7.89
CA LEU A 290 9.79 10.16 8.09
C LEU A 290 9.72 9.06 9.15
N MET A 291 10.38 7.94 8.91
CA MET A 291 10.39 6.83 9.86
C MET A 291 11.64 5.98 9.73
N ASP A 292 12.12 5.50 10.86
CA ASP A 292 13.09 4.39 10.93
C ASP A 292 12.32 3.06 10.88
N HIS A 293 12.82 2.08 10.11
CA HIS A 293 12.11 0.85 9.80
C HIS A 293 11.74 0.03 11.05
N ASP A 294 12.67 -0.15 11.97
CA ASP A 294 12.47 -0.97 13.17
C ASP A 294 12.03 -0.13 14.37
N TRP A 295 10.73 0.15 14.45
CA TRP A 295 10.06 0.91 15.52
C TRP A 295 10.31 0.40 16.94
N ALA A 296 10.70 -0.86 17.11
CA ALA A 296 11.00 -1.46 18.42
C ALA A 296 12.48 -1.35 18.82
N ALA A 297 13.36 -0.93 17.91
CA ALA A 297 14.79 -0.84 18.18
C ALA A 297 15.14 0.32 19.15
N PRO A 298 16.04 0.09 20.13
CA PRO A 298 16.57 1.16 20.97
C PRO A 298 17.26 2.25 20.12
N GLY A 299 16.87 3.51 20.34
CA GLY A 299 17.43 4.66 19.63
C GLY A 299 16.74 5.05 18.32
N ASN A 300 15.63 4.37 17.96
CA ASN A 300 14.78 4.75 16.84
C ASN A 300 14.18 6.17 17.03
N LYS A 301 14.14 6.96 15.95
CA LYS A 301 13.63 8.35 15.93
C LYS A 301 12.10 8.49 15.89
N GLN A 302 11.36 7.38 16.00
CA GLN A 302 9.91 7.24 15.85
C GLN A 302 9.40 7.80 14.52
N HIS A 303 8.09 7.68 14.28
CA HIS A 303 7.42 8.30 13.13
C HIS A 303 7.35 9.81 13.34
N ILE A 304 7.89 10.58 12.38
CA ILE A 304 7.82 12.04 12.36
C ILE A 304 7.01 12.50 11.16
N THR A 305 6.06 13.38 11.44
CA THR A 305 5.17 14.02 10.46
C THR A 305 5.44 15.52 10.40
N GLY A 306 5.20 16.13 9.25
CA GLY A 306 5.41 17.57 9.05
C GLY A 306 4.94 18.09 7.71
N THR A 307 5.27 19.34 7.43
CA THR A 307 5.14 19.96 6.11
C THR A 307 6.51 20.20 5.49
N TRP A 308 6.55 20.49 4.20
CA TRP A 308 7.75 21.02 3.56
C TRP A 308 7.41 22.18 2.63
N THR A 309 8.41 22.99 2.29
CA THR A 309 8.32 24.01 1.24
C THR A 309 9.61 24.08 0.45
N ALA A 310 9.54 24.36 -0.86
CA ALA A 310 10.72 24.53 -1.74
C ALA A 310 10.97 26.00 -2.14
N ASN A 311 10.42 26.95 -1.38
CA ASN A 311 10.32 28.35 -1.79
C ASN A 311 11.64 29.16 -1.75
N ASP A 312 12.75 28.56 -1.33
CA ASP A 312 14.05 29.24 -1.18
C ASP A 312 15.02 29.01 -2.36
N GLY A 313 14.53 28.36 -3.42
CA GLY A 313 15.23 28.17 -4.70
C GLY A 313 15.46 26.71 -5.08
N PRO A 314 15.93 26.45 -6.32
CA PRO A 314 16.17 25.10 -6.82
C PRO A 314 17.10 24.29 -5.91
N GLY A 315 16.75 23.03 -5.64
CA GLY A 315 17.55 22.14 -4.79
C GLY A 315 17.52 22.48 -3.30
N LYS A 316 16.57 23.30 -2.84
CA LYS A 316 16.38 23.64 -1.43
C LYS A 316 14.98 23.29 -0.95
N ALA A 317 14.90 22.78 0.28
CA ALA A 317 13.64 22.56 0.95
C ALA A 317 13.74 22.91 2.44
N ILE A 318 12.66 23.39 3.02
CA ILE A 318 12.49 23.52 4.48
C ILE A 318 11.46 22.50 4.91
N PHE A 319 11.85 21.60 5.81
CA PHE A 319 10.98 20.66 6.49
C PHE A 319 10.56 21.23 7.84
N THR A 320 9.26 21.35 8.06
CA THR A 320 8.69 21.85 9.32
C THR A 320 7.95 20.70 10.00
N PRO A 321 8.59 20.01 10.98
CA PRO A 321 7.92 18.94 11.70
C PRO A 321 6.77 19.50 12.54
N GLU A 322 5.76 18.67 12.81
CA GLU A 322 4.64 19.05 13.69
C GLU A 322 5.09 19.38 15.12
N ARG A 323 6.23 18.81 15.52
CA ARG A 323 6.90 19.08 16.80
C ARG A 323 8.39 19.26 16.58
N GLY A 324 8.95 20.28 17.20
CA GLY A 324 10.38 20.57 17.14
C GLY A 324 10.71 21.77 16.25
N VAL A 325 11.95 21.83 15.79
CA VAL A 325 12.49 22.94 14.99
C VAL A 325 12.61 22.55 13.51
N PRO A 326 12.45 23.48 12.57
CA PRO A 326 12.59 23.18 11.15
C PRO A 326 13.99 22.69 10.74
N TRP A 327 14.02 21.79 9.76
CA TRP A 327 15.22 21.34 9.07
C TRP A 327 15.33 21.98 7.70
N TYR A 328 16.51 22.47 7.38
CA TYR A 328 16.83 23.10 6.10
C TYR A 328 17.67 22.13 5.30
N ALA A 329 17.20 21.77 4.11
CA ALA A 329 17.80 20.74 3.27
C ALA A 329 18.32 21.31 1.95
N LEU A 330 19.50 20.84 1.55
CA LEU A 330 19.92 20.83 0.15
C LEU A 330 19.63 19.46 -0.43
N TYR A 331 19.11 19.40 -1.65
CA TYR A 331 18.83 18.16 -2.33
C TYR A 331 19.25 18.15 -3.80
N ALA A 332 19.51 16.96 -4.32
CA ALA A 332 19.69 16.69 -5.74
C ALA A 332 18.99 15.39 -6.11
N VAL A 333 18.23 15.41 -7.20
CA VAL A 333 17.53 14.23 -7.75
C VAL A 333 18.22 13.80 -9.03
N SER A 334 18.43 12.50 -9.17
CA SER A 334 18.96 11.88 -10.38
C SER A 334 18.02 10.78 -10.85
N GLU A 335 17.52 10.94 -12.07
CA GLU A 335 16.57 10.01 -12.71
C GLU A 335 17.21 9.20 -13.85
N SER A 336 18.54 9.24 -13.96
CA SER A 336 19.28 8.61 -15.06
C SER A 336 19.45 7.09 -14.92
N GLY A 337 19.11 6.53 -13.75
CA GLY A 337 19.18 5.10 -13.44
C GLY A 337 17.82 4.40 -13.54
N GLY A 338 17.81 3.08 -13.25
CA GLY A 338 16.57 2.30 -13.24
C GLY A 338 15.57 2.70 -12.14
N ARG A 339 16.08 3.22 -11.01
CA ARG A 339 15.31 3.87 -9.94
C ARG A 339 15.93 5.24 -9.70
N ALA A 340 15.10 6.26 -9.45
CA ALA A 340 15.65 7.57 -9.12
C ALA A 340 16.43 7.53 -7.81
N THR A 341 17.38 8.45 -7.68
CA THR A 341 18.17 8.67 -6.47
C THR A 341 17.95 10.08 -5.97
N LEU A 342 17.67 10.23 -4.69
CA LEU A 342 17.59 11.51 -3.99
C LEU A 342 18.79 11.61 -3.05
N THR A 343 19.67 12.58 -3.29
CA THR A 343 20.73 12.93 -2.34
C THR A 343 20.26 14.13 -1.54
N MET A 344 20.31 14.03 -0.21
CA MET A 344 19.81 15.07 0.68
C MET A 344 20.75 15.26 1.88
N GLU A 345 21.08 16.50 2.16
CA GLU A 345 21.74 16.90 3.40
C GLU A 345 20.88 17.95 4.08
N TRP A 346 20.57 17.73 5.35
CA TRP A 346 19.78 18.67 6.15
C TRP A 346 20.50 19.09 7.42
N ARG A 347 20.13 20.27 7.92
CA ARG A 347 20.63 20.84 9.18
C ARG A 347 19.53 21.56 9.94
N LEU A 348 19.70 21.61 11.25
CA LEU A 348 18.87 22.42 12.13
C LEU A 348 19.18 23.92 11.91
N ALA A 349 18.13 24.74 11.87
CA ALA A 349 18.22 26.21 11.91
C ALA A 349 18.97 26.92 10.75
N GLY A 350 19.38 26.22 9.69
CA GLY A 350 19.89 26.84 8.46
C GLY A 350 20.41 25.85 7.44
N TYR A 351 20.50 26.27 6.17
CA TYR A 351 20.96 25.41 5.08
C TYR A 351 22.42 24.94 5.28
N PRO A 352 22.74 23.69 4.94
CA PRO A 352 24.12 23.28 4.68
C PRO A 352 24.76 24.19 3.61
N ALA A 353 26.07 24.39 3.69
CA ALA A 353 26.79 25.19 2.71
C ALA A 353 26.87 24.49 1.33
N SER A 354 26.85 23.17 1.33
CA SER A 354 26.89 22.31 0.14
C SER A 354 26.43 20.90 0.51
N ILE A 355 26.06 20.08 -0.48
CA ILE A 355 25.88 18.64 -0.29
C ILE A 355 27.26 18.01 -0.14
N SER A 356 27.54 17.47 1.04
CA SER A 356 28.80 16.81 1.37
C SER A 356 28.81 15.33 0.93
N SER A 357 29.99 14.70 1.02
CA SER A 357 30.13 13.25 0.85
C SER A 357 29.38 12.43 1.91
N ASN A 358 28.94 13.05 3.01
CA ASN A 358 28.23 12.39 4.10
C ASN A 358 26.70 12.53 3.99
N ALA A 359 26.20 13.18 2.94
CA ALA A 359 24.77 13.34 2.68
C ALA A 359 24.06 11.98 2.65
N ALA A 360 22.80 11.97 3.07
CA ALA A 360 21.96 10.80 2.87
C ALA A 360 21.72 10.61 1.38
N VAL A 361 21.79 9.35 0.95
CA VAL A 361 21.40 8.98 -0.38
C VAL A 361 20.24 8.01 -0.24
N TYR A 362 19.12 8.39 -0.83
CA TYR A 362 17.92 7.60 -0.90
C TYR A 362 17.71 7.09 -2.32
N THR A 363 17.01 5.97 -2.44
CA THR A 363 16.55 5.43 -3.71
C THR A 363 15.03 5.43 -3.73
N GLU A 364 14.42 5.79 -4.86
CA GLU A 364 12.97 5.74 -5.09
C GLU A 364 12.45 4.34 -4.74
N ARG A 365 11.41 4.22 -3.92
CA ARG A 365 10.81 2.93 -3.55
C ARG A 365 10.31 2.16 -4.79
N ALA A 366 10.56 0.86 -4.83
CA ALA A 366 10.01 -0.03 -5.84
C ALA A 366 8.57 -0.44 -5.47
N PRO A 367 7.72 -0.81 -6.44
CA PRO A 367 6.35 -1.24 -6.17
C PRO A 367 6.31 -2.66 -5.60
N ILE A 368 6.97 -2.88 -4.47
CA ILE A 368 7.03 -4.11 -3.70
C ILE A 368 6.94 -3.79 -2.19
N TYR A 369 6.65 -4.81 -1.39
CA TYR A 369 6.62 -4.68 0.07
C TYR A 369 7.93 -4.08 0.60
N LEU A 370 7.82 -3.06 1.46
CA LEU A 370 8.95 -2.25 1.94
C LEU A 370 10.12 -3.09 2.44
N ARG A 371 9.85 -4.10 3.27
CA ARG A 371 10.89 -5.01 3.76
C ARG A 371 11.58 -5.77 2.64
N GLY A 372 10.82 -6.28 1.67
CA GLY A 372 11.36 -6.96 0.51
C GLY A 372 12.21 -6.03 -0.37
N ASP A 373 11.85 -4.75 -0.45
CA ASP A 373 12.66 -3.74 -1.12
C ASP A 373 13.98 -3.50 -0.39
N ALA A 374 13.93 -3.33 0.93
CA ALA A 374 15.09 -3.15 1.76
C ALA A 374 16.04 -4.37 1.73
N GLU A 375 15.49 -5.59 1.74
CA GLU A 375 16.25 -6.84 1.56
C GLU A 375 16.90 -6.92 0.16
N ALA A 376 16.17 -6.58 -0.90
CA ALA A 376 16.70 -6.54 -2.27
C ALA A 376 17.83 -5.50 -2.46
N LEU A 377 17.81 -4.43 -1.67
CA LEU A 377 18.84 -3.41 -1.61
C LEU A 377 19.99 -3.76 -0.64
N GLY A 378 19.90 -4.89 0.08
CA GLY A 378 20.91 -5.34 1.04
C GLY A 378 20.97 -4.53 2.35
N LEU A 379 19.88 -3.82 2.68
CA LEU A 379 19.76 -2.97 3.87
C LEU A 379 19.33 -3.77 5.11
N LEU A 380 18.61 -4.87 4.87
CA LEU A 380 18.17 -5.84 5.87
C LEU A 380 18.73 -7.23 5.52
N ARG A 381 18.88 -8.11 6.51
CA ARG A 381 19.39 -9.48 6.38
C ARG A 381 18.39 -10.51 6.87
#